data_AF-A0A6C0DN50-F1
#
_entry.id   AF-A0A6C0DN50-F1
#
_cell.length_a   1.000
_cell.length_b   1.000
_cell.length_c   1.000
_cell.angle_alpha   90.00
_cell.angle_beta   90.00
_cell.angle_gamma   90.00
#
_symmetry.space_group_name_H-M   'P 1'
#
loop_
_entity.id
_entity.type
_entity.pdbx_description
1 polymer ?
#
loop_
_entity_poly.entity_id
_entity_poly.type
_entity_poly.pdbx_seq_one_letter_code
_entity_poly.pdbx_strand_id
1 'polypeptide(L)'
;MEPAWTKSISSETVCNFFYSFFIAYAIIFVLSILSLIGILSVFKLKTPTGMGMSLQMLLTGLLAAVNMLFNYLICDRALLSGK
;
A
#
# COMPACT_ATOMS: atom_id res chain seq x y z
N MET A 1 -10.36 21.80 -17.24
CA MET A 1 -11.21 22.64 -16.38
C MET A 1 -11.84 21.72 -15.36
N GLU A 2 -11.46 21.85 -14.09
CA GLU A 2 -12.06 21.03 -13.02
C GLU A 2 -13.50 21.50 -12.75
N PRO A 3 -14.44 20.57 -12.49
CA PRO A 3 -15.85 20.92 -12.28
C PRO A 3 -16.05 21.69 -10.96
N ALA A 4 -16.99 22.63 -10.90
CA ALA A 4 -17.14 23.56 -9.76
C ALA A 4 -17.38 22.86 -8.40
N TRP A 5 -17.91 21.63 -8.41
CA TRP A 5 -18.17 20.85 -7.20
C TRP A 5 -16.91 20.21 -6.58
N THR A 6 -15.81 20.05 -7.32
CA THR A 6 -14.56 19.55 -6.74
C THR A 6 -13.80 20.63 -5.97
N LYS A 7 -14.15 21.91 -6.14
CA LYS A 7 -13.53 23.04 -5.41
C LYS A 7 -13.98 23.17 -3.96
N SER A 8 -15.06 22.51 -3.55
CA SER A 8 -15.56 22.56 -2.16
C SER A 8 -15.02 21.44 -1.28
N ILE A 9 -14.30 20.48 -1.86
CA ILE A 9 -13.72 19.36 -1.10
C ILE A 9 -12.43 19.87 -0.45
N SER A 10 -12.37 19.90 0.87
CA SER A 10 -11.17 20.35 1.57
C SER A 10 -10.00 19.40 1.31
N SER A 11 -8.83 19.95 1.04
CA SER A 11 -7.59 19.19 0.82
C SER A 11 -7.26 18.26 1.99
N GLU A 12 -7.62 18.65 3.22
CA GLU A 12 -7.48 17.80 4.41
C GLU A 12 -8.38 16.56 4.37
N THR A 13 -9.62 16.68 3.87
CA THR A 13 -10.54 15.54 3.75
C THR A 13 -10.00 14.50 2.76
N VAL A 14 -9.47 14.97 1.63
CA VAL A 14 -8.85 14.12 0.61
C VAL A 14 -7.61 13.44 1.17
N CYS A 15 -6.75 14.18 1.87
CA CYS A 15 -5.54 13.62 2.46
C CYS A 15 -5.88 12.57 3.54
N ASN A 16 -6.79 12.84 4.48
CA ASN A 16 -7.17 11.86 5.51
C ASN A 16 -7.77 10.57 4.93
N PHE A 17 -8.52 10.66 3.83
CA PHE A 17 -9.03 9.50 3.13
C PHE A 17 -7.88 8.64 2.59
N PHE A 18 -6.97 9.22 1.81
CA PHE A 18 -5.83 8.47 1.25
C PHE A 18 -4.84 8.01 2.33
N TYR A 19 -4.68 8.75 3.41
CA TYR A 19 -3.86 8.35 4.56
C TYR A 19 -4.40 7.09 5.26
N SER A 20 -5.72 6.94 5.35
CA SER A 20 -6.34 5.73 5.90
C SER A 20 -6.02 4.49 5.03
N PHE A 21 -6.06 4.64 3.71
CA PHE A 21 -5.65 3.57 2.80
C PHE A 21 -4.15 3.29 2.87
N PHE A 22 -3.32 4.32 3.02
CA PHE A 22 -1.89 4.17 3.28
C PHE A 22 -1.62 3.27 4.50
N ILE A 23 -2.33 3.49 5.62
CA ILE A 23 -2.19 2.65 6.83
C ILE A 23 -2.60 1.20 6.53
N ALA A 24 -3.73 0.99 5.85
CA ALA A 24 -4.20 -0.35 5.50
C ALA A 24 -3.16 -1.11 4.64
N TYR A 25 -2.61 -0.47 3.61
CA TYR A 25 -1.57 -1.06 2.76
C TYR A 25 -0.25 -1.26 3.50
N ALA A 26 0.11 -0.39 4.45
CA ALA A 26 1.28 -0.56 5.29
C ALA A 26 1.18 -1.82 6.17
N ILE A 27 0.00 -2.09 6.74
CA ILE A 27 -0.25 -3.32 7.52
C ILE A 27 -0.11 -4.55 6.62
N ILE A 28 -0.73 -4.52 5.43
CA ILE A 28 -0.63 -5.62 4.46
C ILE A 28 0.83 -5.86 4.05
N PHE A 29 1.59 -4.79 3.83
CA PHE A 29 3.02 -4.89 3.51
C PHE A 29 3.80 -5.60 4.63
N VAL A 30 3.64 -5.18 5.88
CA VAL A 30 4.31 -5.82 7.03
C VAL A 30 3.92 -7.29 7.16
N LEU A 31 2.63 -7.61 7.02
CA LEU A 31 2.15 -8.99 7.07
C LEU A 31 2.72 -9.84 5.93
N SER A 32 2.87 -9.28 4.72
CA SER A 32 3.45 -9.98 3.57
C SER A 32 4.92 -10.32 3.81
N ILE A 33 5.69 -9.40 4.41
CA ILE A 33 7.10 -9.62 4.77
C ILE A 33 7.22 -10.70 5.84
N LEU A 34 6.43 -10.62 6.91
CA LEU A 34 6.41 -11.63 7.98
C LEU A 34 6.03 -13.02 7.44
N SER A 35 5.04 -13.08 6.57
CA SER A 35 4.61 -14.33 5.92
C SER A 35 5.72 -14.90 5.03
N LEU A 36 6.42 -14.05 4.27
CA LEU A 36 7.55 -14.46 3.45
C LEU A 36 8.68 -15.04 4.30
N ILE A 37 9.05 -14.37 5.41
CA ILE A 37 10.06 -14.87 6.37
C ILE A 37 9.61 -16.20 6.98
N GLY A 38 8.33 -16.33 7.34
CA GLY A 38 7.74 -17.57 7.86
C GLY A 38 7.84 -18.72 6.86
N ILE A 39 7.49 -18.47 5.59
CA ILE A 39 7.57 -19.49 4.53
C ILE A 39 9.02 -19.93 4.31
N LEU A 40 9.96 -18.97 4.24
CA LEU A 40 11.38 -19.25 4.02
C LEU A 40 12.01 -20.04 5.19
N SER A 41 11.61 -19.74 6.43
CA SER A 41 12.12 -20.41 7.62
C SER A 41 11.53 -21.81 7.85
N VAL A 42 10.24 -22.02 7.57
CA VAL A 42 9.54 -23.28 7.85
C VAL A 42 9.60 -24.27 6.70
N PHE A 43 9.24 -23.85 5.48
CA PHE A 43 9.00 -24.81 4.39
C PHE A 43 10.29 -25.24 3.68
N LYS A 44 11.35 -24.43 3.72
CA LYS A 44 12.52 -24.50 2.82
C LYS A 44 12.06 -24.50 1.34
N LEU A 45 12.66 -23.70 0.47
CA LEU A 45 12.22 -23.51 -0.93
C LEU A 45 12.21 -24.78 -1.84
N LYS A 46 12.41 -25.98 -1.28
CA LYS A 46 12.48 -27.26 -1.98
C LYS A 46 11.12 -27.80 -2.43
N THR A 47 10.02 -27.37 -1.81
CA THR A 47 8.67 -27.81 -2.20
C THR A 47 8.07 -26.82 -3.20
N PRO A 48 7.50 -27.26 -4.34
CA PRO A 48 6.90 -26.38 -5.35
C PRO A 48 5.81 -25.47 -4.78
N THR A 49 5.07 -25.93 -3.77
CA THR A 49 4.09 -25.14 -3.02
C THR A 49 4.73 -23.96 -2.27
N GLY A 50 5.88 -24.19 -1.63
CA GLY A 50 6.60 -23.14 -0.89
C GLY A 50 7.15 -22.05 -1.81
N MET A 51 7.64 -22.44 -2.98
CA MET A 51 8.10 -21.49 -4.02
C MET A 51 6.94 -20.66 -4.56
N GLY A 52 5.80 -21.29 -4.91
CA GLY A 52 4.61 -20.56 -5.37
C GLY A 52 4.05 -19.58 -4.35
N MET A 53 3.95 -19.99 -3.08
CA MET A 53 3.49 -19.11 -2.00
C MET A 53 4.46 -17.94 -1.74
N SER A 54 5.78 -18.19 -1.77
CA SER A 54 6.78 -17.14 -1.59
C SER A 54 6.71 -16.07 -2.68
N LEU A 55 6.52 -16.47 -3.94
CA LEU A 55 6.37 -15.56 -5.06
C LEU A 55 5.09 -14.72 -4.93
N GLN A 56 3.97 -15.36 -4.56
CA GLN A 56 2.72 -14.66 -4.34
C GLN A 56 2.83 -13.62 -3.22
N MET A 57 3.49 -13.96 -2.11
CA MET A 57 3.70 -13.01 -1.00
C MET A 57 4.61 -11.86 -1.39
N LEU A 58 5.65 -12.12 -2.17
CA LEU A 58 6.54 -11.08 -2.70
C LEU A 58 5.80 -10.10 -3.62
N LEU A 59 4.98 -10.63 -4.55
CA LEU A 59 4.15 -9.82 -5.44
C LEU A 59 3.12 -9.00 -4.66
N THR A 60 2.47 -9.61 -3.67
CA THR A 60 1.50 -8.93 -2.81
C THR A 60 2.16 -7.82 -2.00
N GLY A 61 3.36 -8.05 -1.47
CA GLY A 61 4.15 -7.04 -0.77
C GLY A 61 4.57 -5.88 -1.68
N LEU A 62 5.06 -6.17 -2.88
CA LEU A 62 5.41 -5.14 -3.86
C LEU A 62 4.20 -4.28 -4.25
N LEU A 63 3.05 -4.90 -4.51
CA LEU A 63 1.81 -4.19 -4.80
C LEU A 63 1.36 -3.32 -3.62
N ALA A 64 1.41 -3.85 -2.40
CA ALA A 64 1.09 -3.10 -1.19
C ALA A 64 2.04 -1.91 -0.98
N ALA A 65 3.35 -2.09 -1.23
CA ALA A 65 4.34 -1.02 -1.11
C ALA A 65 4.12 0.10 -2.13
N VAL A 66 3.85 -0.24 -3.40
CA VAL A 66 3.56 0.75 -4.44
C VAL A 66 2.27 1.51 -4.13
N ASN A 67 1.21 0.81 -3.71
CA ASN A 67 -0.04 1.44 -3.32
C ASN A 67 0.15 2.33 -2.08
N MET A 68 0.92 1.90 -1.10
CA MET A 68 1.28 2.71 0.07
C MET A 68 1.97 4.01 -0.37
N LEU A 69 3.01 3.93 -1.21
CA LEU A 69 3.72 5.11 -1.71
C LEU A 69 2.81 6.05 -2.51
N PHE A 70 1.93 5.49 -3.34
CA PHE A 70 1.00 6.24 -4.17
C PHE A 70 -0.02 7.02 -3.34
N ASN A 71 -0.63 6.38 -2.35
CA ASN A 71 -1.58 7.02 -1.44
C ASN A 71 -0.90 8.14 -0.61
N TYR A 72 0.35 7.93 -0.20
CA TYR A 72 1.14 8.95 0.50
C TYR A 72 1.42 10.17 -0.40
N LEU A 73 1.86 9.94 -1.64
CA LEU A 73 2.14 11.01 -2.60
C LEU A 73 0.89 11.85 -2.95
N ILE A 74 -0.29 11.22 -3.03
CA ILE A 74 -1.55 11.96 -3.25
C ILE A 74 -1.86 12.86 -2.06
N CYS A 75 -1.72 12.36 -0.83
CA CYS A 75 -1.93 13.14 0.39
C CYS A 75 -1.02 14.37 0.44
N ASP A 76 0.28 14.18 0.14
CA ASP A 76 1.29 15.24 0.13
C ASP A 76 0.97 16.32 -0.92
N ARG A 77 0.57 15.91 -2.13
CA ARG A 77 0.13 16.83 -3.19
C ARG A 77 -1.16 17.57 -2.84
N ALA A 78 -2.11 16.90 -2.19
CA ALA A 78 -3.36 17.53 -1.76
C ALA A 78 -3.10 18.62 -0.70
N LEU A 79 -2.24 18.34 0.28
CA LEU A 79 -1.81 19.31 1.29
C LEU A 79 -1.08 20.52 0.70
N LEU A 80 -0.20 20.30 -0.27
CA LEU A 80 0.52 21.38 -0.97
C LEU A 80 -0.41 22.26 -1.82
N SER A 81 -1.51 21.72 -2.34
CA SER A 81 -2.51 22.48 -3.10
C SER A 81 -3.48 23.28 -2.21
N GLY A 82 -3.44 23.07 -0.88
CA GLY A 82 -4.28 23.76 0.10
C GLY A 82 -3.64 25.00 0.75
N LYS A 83 -2.39 25.32 0.43
CA LYS A 83 -1.71 26.58 0.79
C LYS A 83 -1.72 27.54 -0.40
#